data_AF-A0A4Y5UY76-F1
#
_entry.id   AF-A0A4Y5UY76-F1
#
_cell.length_a   1.000
_cell.length_b   1.000
_cell.length_c   1.000
_cell.angle_alpha   90.00
_cell.angle_beta   90.00
_cell.angle_gamma   90.00
#
_symmetry.space_group_name_H-M   'P 1'
#
loop_
_entity.id
_entity.type
_entity.pdbx_description
1 polymer ?
#
loop_
_entity_poly.entity_id
_entity_poly.type
_entity_poly.pdbx_seq_one_letter_code
_entity_poly.pdbx_strand_id
1 'polypeptide(L)'
;MVRSAIKYWVERHKHVVRLVTAIGDAYGVALLLHMLTSTVMLTLLAYQATKINGINPYAASVIGYLVYALAQVFHFCIFGNRLIEESSSVMEAAYSCHWYDGSEEAKTFVQIVCQQCQKAMSISGAKFFTISLDLFASVLGAVVTYFMVLVQLK
;
A
#
# COMPACT_ATOMS: atom_id res chain seq x y z
N MET A 1 -5.09 -37.53 -6.54
CA MET A 1 -4.07 -36.77 -5.79
C MET A 1 -3.89 -35.33 -6.30
N VAL A 2 -3.73 -35.10 -7.62
CA VAL A 2 -3.57 -33.74 -8.19
C VAL A 2 -4.80 -32.85 -7.95
N ARG A 3 -6.02 -33.35 -8.23
CA ARG A 3 -7.26 -32.59 -8.02
C ARG A 3 -7.49 -32.13 -6.58
N SER A 4 -7.12 -32.93 -5.58
CA SER A 4 -7.23 -32.54 -4.16
C SER A 4 -6.20 -31.46 -3.78
N ALA A 5 -5.00 -31.51 -4.35
CA ALA A 5 -3.99 -30.48 -4.15
C ALA A 5 -4.40 -29.15 -4.80
N ILE A 6 -4.90 -29.18 -6.05
CA ILE A 6 -5.46 -28.00 -6.72
C ILE A 6 -6.60 -27.41 -5.90
N LYS A 7 -7.54 -28.23 -5.43
CA LYS A 7 -8.64 -27.77 -4.57
C LYS A 7 -8.14 -27.06 -3.32
N TYR A 8 -7.12 -27.61 -2.65
CA TYR A 8 -6.52 -26.98 -1.48
C TYR A 8 -5.94 -25.60 -1.80
N TRP A 9 -5.12 -25.49 -2.86
CA TRP A 9 -4.48 -24.23 -3.25
C TRP A 9 -5.50 -23.16 -3.66
N VAL A 10 -6.52 -23.55 -4.44
CA VAL A 10 -7.60 -22.64 -4.87
C VAL A 10 -8.41 -22.15 -3.67
N GLU A 11 -8.84 -23.04 -2.77
CA GLU A 11 -9.62 -22.63 -1.60
C GLU A 11 -8.80 -21.77 -0.64
N ARG A 12 -7.49 -22.04 -0.50
CA ARG A 12 -6.58 -21.20 0.27
C ARG A 12 -6.43 -19.81 -0.35
N HIS A 13 -6.22 -19.70 -1.66
CA HIS A 13 -6.12 -18.43 -2.36
C HIS A 13 -7.44 -17.64 -2.26
N LYS A 14 -8.58 -18.29 -2.49
CA LYS A 14 -9.91 -17.68 -2.29
C LYS A 14 -10.15 -17.20 -0.86
N HIS A 15 -9.62 -17.91 0.14
CA HIS A 15 -9.69 -17.46 1.54
C HIS A 15 -8.87 -16.19 1.76
N VAL A 16 -7.66 -16.11 1.19
CA VAL A 16 -6.82 -14.90 1.28
C VAL A 16 -7.47 -13.72 0.56
N VAL A 17 -8.01 -13.92 -0.65
CA VAL A 17 -8.73 -12.88 -1.39
C VAL A 17 -9.89 -12.35 -0.56
N ARG A 18 -10.73 -13.22 0.00
CA ARG A 18 -11.84 -12.82 0.88
C ARG A 18 -11.37 -12.05 2.10
N LEU A 19 -10.27 -12.45 2.72
CA LEU A 19 -9.71 -11.76 3.88
C LEU A 19 -9.25 -10.34 3.51
N VAL A 20 -8.51 -10.19 2.40
CA VAL A 20 -8.05 -8.87 1.94
C VAL A 20 -9.24 -7.96 1.60
N THR A 21 -10.26 -8.49 0.91
CA THR A 21 -11.49 -7.75 0.63
C THR A 21 -12.19 -7.31 1.92
N ALA A 22 -12.34 -8.22 2.89
CA ALA A 22 -12.97 -7.90 4.17
C ALA A 22 -12.20 -6.85 4.97
N ILE A 23 -10.85 -6.89 4.97
CA ILE A 23 -10.01 -5.84 5.57
C ILE A 23 -10.24 -4.50 4.87
N GLY A 24 -10.28 -4.51 3.53
CA GLY A 24 -10.55 -3.31 2.73
C GLY A 24 -11.93 -2.70 3.03
N ASP A 25 -12.96 -3.54 3.13
CA ASP A 25 -14.32 -3.09 3.44
C ASP A 25 -14.46 -2.58 4.87
N ALA A 26 -13.82 -3.23 5.84
CA ALA A 26 -13.88 -2.84 7.25
C ALA A 26 -13.04 -1.58 7.56
N TYR A 27 -11.84 -1.47 6.97
CA TYR A 27 -10.88 -0.42 7.31
C TYR A 27 -10.82 0.71 6.28
N GLY A 28 -11.42 0.56 5.10
CA GLY A 28 -11.31 1.51 4.00
C GLY A 28 -11.74 2.94 4.35
N VAL A 29 -12.85 3.10 5.08
CA VAL A 29 -13.31 4.42 5.55
C VAL A 29 -12.38 4.99 6.61
N ALA A 30 -11.90 4.16 7.54
CA ALA A 30 -10.94 4.59 8.56
C ALA A 30 -9.61 5.05 7.92
N LEU A 31 -9.14 4.36 6.87
CA LEU A 31 -7.96 4.75 6.10
C LEU A 31 -8.17 6.07 5.37
N LEU A 32 -9.35 6.29 4.78
CA LEU A 32 -9.69 7.56 4.15
C LEU A 32 -9.62 8.72 5.17
N LEU A 33 -10.26 8.55 6.33
CA LEU A 33 -10.25 9.55 7.39
C LEU A 33 -8.84 9.78 7.93
N HIS A 34 -8.08 8.71 8.16
CA HIS A 34 -6.68 8.80 8.57
C HIS A 34 -5.88 9.61 7.57
N MET A 35 -6.00 9.33 6.28
CA MET A 35 -5.25 10.05 5.25
C MET A 35 -5.64 11.51 5.16
N LEU A 36 -6.93 11.84 5.26
CA LEU A 36 -7.42 13.22 5.31
C LEU A 36 -6.82 13.98 6.51
N THR A 37 -6.85 13.37 7.70
CA THR A 37 -6.27 13.98 8.91
C THR A 37 -4.76 14.17 8.78
N SER A 38 -4.05 13.19 8.22
CA SER A 38 -2.61 13.27 7.98
C SER A 38 -2.28 14.36 6.97
N THR A 39 -3.07 14.54 5.91
CA THR A 39 -2.88 15.64 4.95
C THR A 39 -3.01 17.01 5.63
N VAL A 40 -4.07 17.23 6.42
CA VAL A 40 -4.25 18.50 7.15
C VAL A 40 -3.11 18.73 8.15
N MET A 41 -2.69 17.68 8.88
CA MET A 41 -1.58 17.77 9.82
C MET A 41 -0.26 18.13 9.12
N LEU A 42 0.04 17.49 7.98
CA LEU A 42 1.26 17.72 7.22
C LEU A 42 1.32 19.11 6.61
N THR A 43 0.20 19.67 6.10
CA THR A 43 0.18 21.04 5.57
C THR A 43 0.41 22.07 6.68
N LEU A 44 -0.20 21.89 7.85
CA LEU A 44 0.05 22.76 9.01
C LEU A 44 1.50 22.66 9.49
N LEU A 45 2.06 21.45 9.56
CA LEU A 45 3.46 21.24 9.96
C LEU A 45 4.45 21.83 8.95
N ALA A 46 4.17 21.75 7.65
CA ALA A 46 4.96 22.42 6.62
C ALA A 46 5.01 23.94 6.86
N TYR A 47 3.87 24.55 7.18
CA TYR A 47 3.84 25.97 7.55
C TYR A 47 4.64 26.25 8.83
N GLN A 48 4.51 25.44 9.89
CA GLN A 48 5.31 25.62 11.10
C GLN A 48 6.82 25.46 10.86
N ALA A 49 7.21 24.58 9.93
CA ALA A 49 8.60 24.37 9.54
C ALA A 49 9.22 25.63 8.93
N THR A 50 8.45 26.45 8.20
CA THR A 50 8.95 27.73 7.67
C THR A 50 9.37 28.73 8.74
N LYS A 51 8.87 28.58 9.98
CA LYS A 51 9.17 29.46 11.11
C LYS A 51 10.40 29.01 11.90
N ILE A 52 10.99 27.87 11.57
CA ILE A 52 12.22 27.40 12.20
C ILE A 52 13.35 28.37 11.83
N ASN A 53 13.98 28.95 12.86
CA ASN A 53 15.06 29.93 12.73
C ASN A 53 16.39 29.46 13.33
N GLY A 54 16.44 28.23 13.85
CA GLY A 54 17.61 27.65 14.50
C GLY A 54 17.29 26.34 15.19
N ILE A 55 18.29 25.74 15.81
CA ILE A 55 18.16 24.49 16.58
C ILE A 55 17.65 24.85 17.98
N ASN A 56 16.37 24.60 18.24
CA ASN A 56 15.71 24.89 19.50
C ASN A 56 14.57 23.87 19.77
N PRO A 57 13.97 23.85 20.98
CA PRO A 57 12.90 22.90 21.31
C PRO A 57 11.67 22.99 20.38
N TYR A 58 11.39 24.18 19.84
CA TYR A 58 10.32 24.36 18.86
C TYR A 58 10.64 23.62 17.55
N ALA A 59 11.86 23.78 17.00
CA ALA A 59 12.30 23.05 15.82
C ALA A 59 12.25 21.53 16.03
N ALA A 60 12.73 21.05 17.18
CA ALA A 60 12.66 19.63 17.53
C ALA A 60 11.21 19.10 17.58
N SER A 61 10.27 19.90 18.11
CA SER A 61 8.85 19.54 18.16
C SER A 61 8.24 19.45 16.76
N VAL A 62 8.47 20.46 15.92
CA VAL A 62 7.93 20.50 14.55
C VAL A 62 8.47 19.32 13.73
N ILE A 63 9.79 19.08 13.78
CA ILE A 63 10.42 17.96 13.07
C ILE A 63 9.92 16.62 13.61
N GLY A 64 9.82 16.48 14.94
CA GLY A 64 9.31 15.27 15.58
C GLY A 64 7.88 14.92 15.14
N TYR A 65 6.97 15.90 15.12
CA TYR A 65 5.61 15.69 14.62
C TYR A 65 5.56 15.40 13.13
N LEU A 66 6.41 16.03 12.33
CA LEU A 66 6.49 15.79 10.89
C LEU A 66 6.96 14.36 10.58
N VAL A 67 8.01 13.91 11.26
CA VAL A 67 8.50 12.53 11.17
C VAL A 67 7.42 11.55 11.63
N TYR A 68 6.74 11.83 12.75
CA TYR A 68 5.66 10.98 13.25
C TYR A 68 4.50 10.85 12.26
N ALA A 69 4.01 11.96 11.72
CA ALA A 69 2.91 11.98 10.75
C ALA A 69 3.28 11.24 9.46
N LEU A 70 4.48 11.48 8.91
CA LEU A 70 4.97 10.75 7.74
C LEU A 70 5.15 9.26 8.04
N ALA A 71 5.65 8.92 9.23
CA ALA A 71 5.81 7.53 9.64
C ALA A 71 4.45 6.81 9.68
N GLN A 72 3.39 7.42 10.20
CA GLN A 72 2.06 6.80 10.20
C GLN A 72 1.58 6.45 8.79
N VAL A 73 1.67 7.41 7.84
CA VAL A 73 1.31 7.18 6.43
C VAL A 73 2.20 6.09 5.84
N PHE A 74 3.50 6.14 6.09
CA PHE A 74 4.47 5.16 5.60
C PHE A 74 4.17 3.75 6.09
N HIS A 75 3.77 3.57 7.36
CA HIS A 75 3.42 2.26 7.90
C HIS A 75 2.26 1.61 7.15
N PHE A 76 1.22 2.36 6.78
CA PHE A 76 0.15 1.80 5.95
C PHE A 76 0.67 1.47 4.55
N CYS A 77 1.37 2.42 3.92
CA CYS A 77 1.85 2.30 2.55
C CYS A 77 2.84 1.14 2.35
N ILE A 78 3.73 0.87 3.32
CA ILE A 78 4.69 -0.24 3.21
C ILE A 78 3.98 -1.59 3.22
N PHE A 79 3.00 -1.79 4.10
CA PHE A 79 2.27 -3.06 4.16
C PHE A 79 1.28 -3.21 3.00
N GLY A 80 0.64 -2.13 2.55
CA GLY A 80 -0.20 -2.15 1.36
C GLY A 80 0.61 -2.44 0.09
N ASN A 81 1.80 -1.87 -0.03
CA ASN A 81 2.70 -2.16 -1.14
C ASN A 81 3.21 -3.59 -1.10
N ARG A 82 3.61 -4.09 0.08
CA ARG A 82 4.02 -5.47 0.24
C ARG A 82 2.91 -6.44 -0.15
N LEU A 83 1.65 -6.14 0.18
CA LEU A 83 0.52 -6.94 -0.28
C LEU A 83 0.42 -6.98 -1.82
N ILE A 84 0.63 -5.84 -2.50
CA ILE A 84 0.60 -5.74 -3.95
C ILE A 84 1.76 -6.54 -4.58
N GLU A 85 2.96 -6.43 -4.04
CA GLU A 85 4.15 -7.14 -4.50
C GLU A 85 4.01 -8.66 -4.33
N GLU A 86 3.65 -9.10 -3.12
CA GLU A 86 3.48 -10.53 -2.81
C GLU A 86 2.32 -11.13 -3.61
N SER A 87 1.22 -10.39 -3.81
CA SER A 87 0.12 -10.85 -4.65
C SER A 87 0.52 -11.02 -6.11
N SER A 88 1.35 -10.11 -6.63
CA SER A 88 1.86 -10.20 -8.00
C SER A 88 2.85 -11.35 -8.17
N SER A 89 3.67 -11.60 -7.15
CA SER A 89 4.68 -12.66 -7.15
C SER A 89 4.07 -14.07 -7.26
N VAL A 90 2.82 -14.28 -6.84
CA VAL A 90 2.11 -15.56 -7.03
C VAL A 90 2.05 -15.97 -8.51
N MET A 91 1.85 -15.02 -9.42
CA MET A 91 1.86 -15.29 -10.86
C MET A 91 3.23 -15.79 -11.33
N GLU A 92 4.29 -15.10 -10.92
CA GLU A 92 5.66 -15.47 -11.28
C GLU A 92 6.00 -16.87 -10.73
N ALA A 93 5.71 -17.12 -9.45
CA ALA A 93 5.93 -18.41 -8.81
C ALA A 93 5.13 -19.54 -9.47
N ALA A 94 3.88 -19.28 -9.88
CA ALA A 94 3.06 -20.24 -10.61
C ALA A 94 3.66 -20.56 -11.99
N TYR A 95 4.20 -19.56 -12.68
CA TYR A 95 4.84 -19.74 -13.99
C TYR A 95 6.20 -20.46 -13.89
N SER A 96 6.95 -20.26 -12.81
CA SER A 96 8.25 -20.88 -12.59
C SER A 96 8.21 -22.37 -12.21
N CYS A 97 7.03 -22.95 -12.00
CA CYS A 97 6.92 -24.40 -11.79
C CYS A 97 7.08 -25.19 -13.10
N HIS A 98 7.35 -26.49 -13.02
CA HIS A 98 7.49 -27.38 -14.20
C HIS A 98 6.11 -27.73 -14.79
N TRP A 99 5.27 -26.73 -15.05
CA TRP A 99 3.89 -26.91 -15.51
C TRP A 99 3.81 -27.53 -16.91
N TYR A 100 4.84 -27.32 -17.74
CA TYR A 100 4.93 -27.85 -19.10
C TYR A 100 5.05 -29.39 -19.14
N ASP A 101 5.66 -29.99 -18.12
CA ASP A 101 5.73 -31.45 -17.93
C ASP A 101 4.54 -32.00 -17.12
N GLY A 102 3.61 -31.12 -16.69
CA GLY A 102 2.44 -31.47 -15.90
C GLY A 102 1.30 -32.08 -16.71
N SER A 103 0.28 -32.60 -16.01
CA SER A 103 -0.97 -33.01 -16.65
C SER A 103 -1.72 -31.83 -17.27
N GLU A 104 -2.62 -32.09 -18.22
CA GLU A 104 -3.47 -31.03 -18.79
C GLU A 104 -4.27 -30.29 -17.72
N GLU A 105 -4.75 -30.99 -16.68
CA GLU A 105 -5.40 -30.34 -15.52
C GLU A 105 -4.47 -29.34 -14.80
N ALA A 106 -3.18 -29.66 -14.67
CA ALA A 106 -2.19 -28.78 -14.03
C ALA A 106 -1.84 -27.57 -14.92
N LYS A 107 -1.72 -27.77 -16.24
CA LYS A 107 -1.50 -26.69 -17.22
C LYS A 107 -2.66 -25.68 -17.19
N THR A 108 -3.90 -26.16 -17.27
CA THR A 108 -5.08 -25.29 -17.18
C THR A 108 -5.16 -24.57 -15.83
N PHE A 109 -4.80 -25.23 -14.73
CA PHE A 109 -4.75 -24.61 -13.42
C PHE A 109 -3.77 -23.43 -13.37
N VAL A 110 -2.55 -23.60 -13.86
CA VAL A 110 -1.53 -22.53 -13.88
C VAL A 110 -1.99 -21.37 -14.77
N GLN A 111 -2.59 -21.63 -15.94
CA GLN A 111 -3.16 -20.59 -16.80
C GLN A 111 -4.18 -19.72 -16.04
N ILE A 112 -5.12 -20.35 -15.32
CA ILE A 112 -6.14 -19.64 -14.55
C ILE A 112 -5.51 -18.84 -13.40
N VAL A 113 -4.55 -19.43 -12.68
CA VAL A 113 -3.85 -18.75 -11.57
C VAL A 113 -3.12 -17.51 -12.09
N CYS A 114 -2.39 -17.63 -13.20
CA CYS A 114 -1.69 -16.49 -13.80
C CYS A 114 -2.66 -15.38 -14.20
N GLN A 115 -3.79 -15.71 -14.85
CA GLN A 115 -4.81 -14.71 -15.22
C GLN A 115 -5.41 -14.00 -14.00
N GLN A 116 -5.67 -14.72 -12.91
CA GLN A 116 -6.23 -14.13 -11.69
C GLN A 116 -5.20 -13.28 -10.94
N CYS A 117 -3.95 -13.75 -10.85
CA CYS A 117 -2.89 -13.08 -10.11
C CYS A 117 -2.24 -11.93 -10.90
N GLN A 118 -2.53 -11.80 -12.19
CA GLN A 118 -2.11 -10.66 -13.01
C GLN A 118 -2.65 -9.33 -12.46
N LYS A 119 -3.84 -9.35 -11.84
CA LYS A 119 -4.35 -8.22 -11.07
C LYS A 119 -4.00 -8.40 -9.61
N ALA A 120 -3.02 -7.64 -9.14
CA ALA A 120 -2.61 -7.65 -7.74
C ALA A 120 -3.76 -7.31 -6.80
N MET A 121 -3.81 -8.01 -5.66
CA MET A 121 -4.65 -7.63 -4.54
C MET A 121 -4.15 -6.32 -3.94
N SER A 122 -5.08 -5.44 -3.58
CA SER A 122 -4.76 -4.16 -2.95
C SER A 122 -5.84 -3.74 -1.96
N ILE A 123 -5.46 -2.87 -1.02
CA ILE A 123 -6.37 -2.24 -0.08
C ILE A 123 -6.59 -0.80 -0.52
N SER A 124 -7.85 -0.38 -0.59
CA SER A 124 -8.23 0.98 -0.98
C SER A 124 -8.78 1.77 0.21
N GLY A 125 -8.45 3.06 0.28
CA GLY A 125 -9.08 4.00 1.19
C GLY A 125 -10.45 4.41 0.65
N ALA A 126 -11.49 3.65 0.98
CA ALA A 126 -12.86 3.87 0.52
C ALA A 126 -12.96 4.10 -1.00
N LYS A 127 -12.15 3.39 -1.79
CA LYS A 127 -12.05 3.48 -3.27
C LYS A 127 -11.48 4.78 -3.85
N PHE A 128 -11.03 5.74 -3.04
CA PHE A 128 -10.40 6.98 -3.53
C PHE A 128 -8.96 6.77 -3.98
N PHE A 129 -8.20 5.97 -3.23
CA PHE A 129 -6.80 5.69 -3.48
C PHE A 129 -6.47 4.26 -3.07
N THR A 130 -5.41 3.73 -3.66
CA THR A 130 -4.80 2.46 -3.26
C THR A 130 -3.67 2.75 -2.28
N ILE A 131 -3.60 2.02 -1.17
CA ILE A 131 -2.47 2.11 -0.24
C ILE A 131 -1.25 1.44 -0.89
N SER A 132 -0.25 2.25 -1.25
CA SER A 132 0.99 1.81 -1.89
C SER A 132 2.15 2.74 -1.56
N LEU A 133 3.40 2.32 -1.83
CA LEU A 133 4.55 3.21 -1.68
C LEU A 133 4.52 4.38 -2.67
N ASP A 134 3.88 4.21 -3.84
CA ASP A 134 3.64 5.28 -4.80
C ASP A 134 2.72 6.38 -4.23
N LEU A 135 1.69 6.00 -3.46
CA LEU A 135 0.86 6.96 -2.72
C LEU A 135 1.70 7.72 -1.68
N PHE A 136 2.58 7.01 -0.94
CA PHE A 136 3.46 7.67 0.02
C PHE A 136 4.42 8.66 -0.66
N ALA A 137 5.03 8.26 -1.79
CA ALA A 137 5.90 9.13 -2.58
C ALA A 137 5.15 10.38 -3.07
N SER A 138 3.90 10.21 -3.51
CA SER A 138 3.02 11.32 -3.92
C SER A 138 2.72 12.27 -2.76
N VAL A 139 2.39 11.74 -1.56
CA VAL A 139 2.15 12.55 -0.35
C VAL A 139 3.42 13.30 0.06
N LEU A 140 4.56 12.63 0.12
CA LEU A 140 5.84 13.24 0.48
C LEU A 140 6.22 14.36 -0.51
N GLY A 141 6.08 14.09 -1.80
CA GLY A 141 6.30 15.07 -2.86
C GLY A 141 5.40 16.30 -2.69
N ALA A 142 4.10 16.10 -2.46
CA ALA A 142 3.16 17.19 -2.23
C ALA A 142 3.52 18.06 -1.02
N VAL A 143 3.95 17.45 0.10
CA VAL A 143 4.39 18.18 1.30
C VAL A 143 5.63 19.03 1.02
N VAL A 144 6.64 18.46 0.34
CA VAL A 144 7.86 19.18 -0.03
C VAL A 144 7.57 20.32 -0.99
N THR A 145 6.76 20.07 -2.04
CA THR A 145 6.34 21.10 -2.99
C THR A 145 5.61 22.23 -2.27
N TYR A 146 4.64 21.92 -1.42
CA TYR A 146 3.90 22.92 -0.65
C TYR A 146 4.83 23.73 0.27
N PHE A 147 5.74 23.06 0.99
CA PHE A 147 6.73 23.72 1.83
C PHE A 147 7.62 24.69 1.03
N MET A 148 8.16 24.26 -0.11
CA MET A 148 9.01 25.10 -0.95
C MET A 148 8.26 26.34 -1.45
N VAL A 149 7.00 26.18 -1.85
CA VAL A 149 6.14 27.31 -2.24
C VAL A 149 5.94 28.26 -1.06
N LEU A 150 5.64 27.76 0.14
CA LEU A 150 5.49 28.60 1.32
C LEU A 150 6.76 29.37 1.69
N VAL A 151 7.94 28.77 1.50
CA VAL A 151 9.22 29.45 1.73
C VAL A 151 9.42 30.61 0.76
N GLN A 152 8.98 30.49 -0.50
CA GLN A 152 9.07 31.57 -1.49
C GLN A 152 8.02 32.68 -1.29
N LEU A 153 6.87 32.34 -0.70
CA LEU A 153 5.79 33.30 -0.41
C LEU A 153 5.97 34.03 0.93
N LYS A 154 7.00 33.69 1.68
CA LYS A 154 7.34 34.30 2.97
C LYS A 154 8.41 35.38 2.79
#